data_AF-A0A6J3CKR7-F1
#
_entry.id   AF-A0A6J3CKR7-F1
#
_cell.length_a   1.000
_cell.length_b   1.000
_cell.length_c   1.000
_cell.angle_alpha   90.00
_cell.angle_beta   90.00
_cell.angle_gamma   90.00
#
_symmetry.space_group_name_H-M   'P 1'
#
loop_
_entity.id
_entity.type
_entity.pdbx_description
1 polymer ?
#
loop_
_entity_poly.entity_id
_entity_poly.type
_entity_poly.pdbx_seq_one_letter_code
_entity_poly.pdbx_strand_id
1 'polypeptide(L)'
;MRQHDTRNGRDMKLDGGRQCHSAGVCLKEIIGLEGVELGADGKTVSYTQFLFPTNALGTRRNTIDSTSSFSQFRNASHRSLSLARANSTQGSIDAGSDLGDYVEYDPNLLDDPQWPCGKHKRVLIFPSYMTTVIDYVKPSDLKKDMNETFKEKFPHIKLTLSKIRSLKREMRKLAQEECGFEEPTVAMAFVYFEKLALKGKLNKQNRKLCAGACVLLAAKIGSDLRKHEVKHLIDKLEEKFRLNRRELIAFEFPVLVALEFALHLPEHEVMPHYRRLIQSS
;
A
#
# COMPACT_ATOMS: atom_id res chain seq x y z
N MET A 1 -33.64 62.59 -7.33
CA MET A 1 -32.53 63.40 -6.78
C MET A 1 -31.39 62.43 -6.48
N ARG A 2 -30.26 62.47 -7.23
CA ARG A 2 -29.01 63.19 -6.91
C ARG A 2 -28.47 62.79 -5.52
N GLN A 3 -27.24 62.35 -5.28
CA GLN A 3 -25.97 62.27 -6.02
C GLN A 3 -25.01 61.27 -5.33
N HIS A 4 -23.98 60.89 -6.10
CA HIS A 4 -22.63 60.37 -5.79
C HIS A 4 -22.04 60.62 -4.39
N ASP A 5 -21.22 59.68 -3.89
CA ASP A 5 -19.76 59.92 -3.90
C ASP A 5 -18.87 58.66 -3.80
N THR A 6 -17.80 58.72 -4.58
CA THR A 6 -16.68 57.77 -4.71
C THR A 6 -15.49 58.28 -3.92
N ARG A 7 -14.70 57.41 -3.28
CA ARG A 7 -13.32 57.77 -2.90
C ARG A 7 -12.32 56.68 -3.23
N ASN A 8 -11.44 57.08 -4.14
CA ASN A 8 -10.30 56.41 -4.72
C ASN A 8 -9.08 56.68 -3.83
N GLY A 9 -8.16 55.72 -3.71
CA GLY A 9 -6.88 55.88 -3.03
C GLY A 9 -5.83 54.99 -3.68
N ARG A 10 -5.23 55.48 -4.77
CA ARG A 10 -4.00 54.95 -5.36
C ARG A 10 -2.81 55.51 -4.58
N ASP A 11 -1.80 54.69 -4.35
CA ASP A 11 -0.44 55.18 -4.20
C ASP A 11 0.54 54.36 -5.06
N MET A 12 1.51 55.08 -5.61
CA MET A 12 2.39 54.66 -6.69
C MET A 12 3.73 54.08 -6.19
N LYS A 13 4.16 53.01 -6.85
CA LYS A 13 5.49 52.76 -7.45
C LYS A 13 6.74 53.28 -6.70
N LEU A 14 7.61 52.37 -6.29
CA LEU A 14 9.07 52.53 -6.44
C LEU A 14 9.73 51.19 -6.83
N ASP A 15 10.56 51.29 -7.87
CA ASP A 15 11.43 50.28 -8.46
C ASP A 15 12.68 50.07 -7.60
N GLY A 16 13.26 48.88 -7.66
CA GLY A 16 14.40 48.50 -6.83
C GLY A 16 14.88 47.09 -7.15
N GLY A 17 15.45 46.90 -8.34
CA GLY A 17 16.15 45.67 -8.69
C GLY A 17 17.33 45.40 -7.75
N ARG A 18 17.53 44.12 -7.40
CA ARG A 18 18.86 43.52 -7.17
C ARG A 18 18.81 42.01 -7.34
N GLN A 19 19.93 41.54 -7.88
CA GLN A 19 20.28 40.25 -8.44
C GLN A 19 20.06 39.01 -7.55
N CYS A 20 19.96 37.88 -8.27
CA CYS A 20 20.00 36.49 -7.80
C CYS A 20 21.00 36.22 -6.69
N HIS A 21 20.60 35.40 -5.71
CA HIS A 21 21.42 34.31 -5.20
C HIS A 21 20.57 33.07 -4.91
N SER A 22 21.18 31.95 -5.30
CA SER A 22 20.73 30.57 -5.36
C SER A 22 20.64 29.85 -4.01
N ALA A 23 19.89 28.75 -4.04
CA ALA A 23 20.02 27.51 -3.25
C ALA A 23 19.36 27.44 -1.85
N GLY A 24 18.51 26.43 -1.69
CA GLY A 24 17.93 26.05 -0.39
C GLY A 24 16.73 25.11 -0.49
N VAL A 25 16.89 24.00 -1.23
CA VAL A 25 16.11 22.74 -1.22
C VAL A 25 14.75 22.77 -0.47
N CYS A 26 13.65 22.90 -1.23
CA CYS A 26 12.35 22.45 -0.75
C CYS A 26 12.40 20.91 -0.72
N LEU A 27 12.63 20.35 0.47
CA LEU A 27 12.49 18.92 0.71
C LEU A 27 11.00 18.58 0.55
N LYS A 28 10.59 18.22 -0.67
CA LYS A 28 9.29 17.55 -0.86
C LYS A 28 9.38 16.25 -0.09
N GLU A 29 8.77 16.19 1.10
CA GLU A 29 8.69 14.99 1.92
C GLU A 29 8.29 13.84 1.00
N ILE A 30 9.23 12.92 0.75
CA ILE A 30 8.99 11.76 -0.08
C ILE A 30 8.01 10.91 0.69
N ILE A 31 6.73 10.98 0.32
CA ILE A 31 5.72 10.04 0.79
C ILE A 31 6.18 8.69 0.24
N GLY A 32 6.77 7.85 1.08
CA GLY A 32 7.33 6.56 0.69
C GLY A 32 6.64 5.40 1.41
N LEU A 33 6.79 4.21 0.84
CA LEU A 33 6.61 2.94 1.55
C LEU A 33 8.00 2.47 1.98
N GLU A 34 8.14 2.04 3.23
CA GLU A 34 9.42 1.59 3.77
C GLU A 34 9.97 0.42 2.93
N GLY A 35 11.15 0.64 2.34
CA GLY A 35 11.81 -0.28 1.42
C GLY A 35 11.62 0.02 -0.08
N VAL A 36 10.86 1.05 -0.46
CA VAL A 36 10.63 1.43 -1.86
C VAL A 36 10.94 2.89 -2.11
N GLU A 37 11.96 3.16 -2.93
CA GLU A 37 12.29 4.52 -3.37
C GLU A 37 11.41 4.91 -4.55
N LEU A 38 10.58 5.94 -4.35
CA LEU A 38 9.89 6.59 -5.47
C LEU A 38 10.93 7.38 -6.26
N GLY A 39 11.22 6.93 -7.49
CA GLY A 39 12.12 7.63 -8.39
C GLY A 39 11.70 9.09 -8.55
N ALA A 40 12.60 10.02 -8.26
CA ALA A 40 12.38 11.44 -8.56
C ALA A 40 12.31 11.62 -10.09
N ASP A 41 11.36 12.44 -10.55
CA ASP A 41 11.15 12.76 -11.97
C ASP A 41 12.49 13.02 -12.68
N GLY A 42 12.86 12.15 -13.63
CA GLY A 42 14.06 12.31 -14.47
C GLY A 42 15.30 11.48 -14.10
N LYS A 43 15.27 10.65 -13.05
CA LYS A 43 16.38 9.72 -12.74
C LYS A 43 16.05 8.28 -13.15
N THR A 44 16.78 7.74 -14.13
CA THR A 44 16.76 6.32 -14.47
C THR A 44 17.40 5.51 -13.35
N VAL A 45 16.62 4.68 -12.66
CA VAL A 45 17.13 3.74 -11.66
C VAL A 45 17.61 2.49 -12.39
N SER A 46 18.92 2.29 -12.49
CA SER A 46 19.51 1.11 -13.13
C SER A 46 19.73 0.00 -12.10
N TYR A 47 19.06 -1.14 -12.29
CA TYR A 47 19.27 -2.34 -11.47
C TYR A 47 20.33 -3.28 -12.07
N THR A 48 21.06 -2.85 -13.10
CA THR A 48 22.03 -3.69 -13.83
C THR A 48 23.11 -4.29 -12.92
N GLN A 49 23.48 -3.60 -11.83
CA GLN A 49 24.44 -4.10 -10.84
C GLN A 49 23.92 -5.27 -9.99
N PHE A 50 22.60 -5.48 -9.95
CA PHE A 50 21.96 -6.59 -9.22
C PHE A 50 21.58 -7.76 -10.15
N LEU A 51 21.80 -7.62 -11.46
CA LEU A 51 21.56 -8.69 -12.42
C LEU A 51 22.81 -9.55 -12.57
N PHE A 52 22.67 -10.85 -12.35
CA PHE A 52 23.72 -11.80 -12.71
C PHE A 52 23.76 -11.96 -14.24
N PRO A 53 24.94 -12.00 -14.87
CA PRO A 53 25.06 -12.20 -16.30
C PRO A 53 24.47 -13.57 -16.70
N THR A 54 23.27 -13.56 -17.29
CA THR A 54 22.69 -14.77 -17.87
C THR A 54 23.26 -14.95 -19.28
N ASN A 55 24.36 -15.69 -19.38
CA ASN A 55 24.91 -16.14 -20.67
C ASN A 55 24.06 -17.29 -21.24
N ALA A 56 22.80 -17.03 -21.56
CA ALA A 56 21.97 -17.94 -22.33
C ALA A 56 21.78 -17.34 -23.74
N LEU A 57 22.41 -17.96 -24.73
CA LEU A 57 22.34 -17.65 -26.18
C LEU A 57 23.22 -16.48 -26.68
N GLY A 58 24.54 -16.63 -26.55
CA GLY A 58 25.50 -15.88 -27.35
C GLY A 58 25.93 -16.64 -28.60
N THR A 59 25.06 -16.76 -29.60
CA THR A 59 25.46 -17.27 -30.92
C THR A 59 26.20 -16.16 -31.68
N ARG A 60 27.45 -16.47 -32.02
CA ARG A 60 28.49 -15.64 -32.64
C ARG A 60 28.01 -14.66 -33.72
N ARG A 61 28.42 -13.40 -33.61
CA ARG A 61 28.62 -12.51 -34.76
C ARG A 61 30.05 -11.96 -34.69
N ASN A 62 30.89 -12.40 -35.63
CA ASN A 62 32.25 -11.91 -35.81
C ASN A 62 32.21 -10.51 -36.44
N THR A 63 32.90 -9.55 -35.82
CA THR A 63 33.56 -8.43 -36.52
C THR A 63 34.79 -8.02 -35.70
N ILE A 64 35.92 -8.01 -36.40
CA ILE A 64 37.28 -7.64 -35.98
C ILE A 64 37.31 -6.08 -36.00
N ASP A 65 37.80 -5.36 -35.00
CA ASP A 65 39.20 -4.93 -34.89
C ASP A 65 39.54 -4.27 -33.52
N SER A 66 40.65 -4.73 -32.94
CA SER A 66 41.74 -3.99 -32.30
C SER A 66 41.49 -2.97 -31.14
N THR A 67 41.86 -3.33 -29.90
CA THR A 67 43.13 -2.96 -29.22
C THR A 67 43.06 -3.14 -27.69
N SER A 68 44.12 -3.74 -27.10
CA SER A 68 44.49 -3.76 -25.67
C SER A 68 43.59 -4.56 -24.71
N SER A 69 44.06 -5.41 -23.78
CA SER A 69 45.39 -5.86 -23.40
C SER A 69 45.27 -7.23 -22.73
N PHE A 70 46.30 -8.03 -22.96
CA PHE A 70 46.56 -9.35 -22.39
C PHE A 70 46.61 -9.33 -20.86
N SER A 71 45.93 -10.28 -20.21
CA SER A 71 46.52 -11.01 -19.09
C SER A 71 46.07 -12.48 -19.17
N GLN A 72 46.97 -13.30 -19.70
CA GLN A 72 46.93 -14.75 -19.55
C GLN A 72 47.32 -15.09 -18.12
N PHE A 73 46.61 -16.00 -17.46
CA PHE A 73 47.26 -17.10 -16.74
C PHE A 73 46.36 -18.35 -16.67
N ARG A 74 46.86 -19.39 -17.35
CA ARG A 74 46.94 -20.82 -16.95
C ARG A 74 45.67 -21.67 -16.84
N ASN A 75 45.45 -22.40 -17.94
CA ASN A 75 45.05 -23.80 -18.06
C ASN A 75 44.98 -24.64 -16.77
N ALA A 76 43.84 -25.30 -16.58
CA ALA A 76 43.78 -26.70 -16.17
C ALA A 76 42.60 -27.37 -16.91
N SER A 77 42.94 -28.33 -17.78
CA SER A 77 42.00 -29.09 -18.58
C SER A 77 41.39 -30.27 -17.80
N HIS A 78 40.25 -30.73 -18.32
CA HIS A 78 39.63 -32.06 -18.15
C HIS A 78 38.93 -32.36 -16.83
N ARG A 79 37.59 -32.35 -16.85
CA ARG A 79 36.79 -33.58 -16.72
C ARG A 79 35.32 -33.39 -17.12
N SER A 80 34.95 -34.13 -18.16
CA SER A 80 33.68 -34.81 -18.44
C SER A 80 32.36 -34.29 -17.85
N LEU A 81 31.42 -34.00 -18.77
CA LEU A 81 29.98 -34.03 -18.55
C LEU A 81 29.55 -35.41 -17.99
N SER A 82 28.71 -35.40 -16.97
CA SER A 82 27.93 -36.56 -16.54
C SER A 82 26.52 -36.10 -16.23
N LEU A 83 25.63 -36.34 -17.19
CA LEU A 83 24.19 -36.27 -17.03
C LEU A 83 23.74 -37.55 -16.30
N ALA A 84 23.40 -37.44 -15.02
CA ALA A 84 22.79 -38.54 -14.26
C ALA A 84 21.74 -38.01 -13.28
N ARG A 85 20.49 -38.24 -13.66
CA ARG A 85 19.31 -38.68 -12.89
C ARG A 85 19.28 -38.40 -11.37
N ALA A 86 18.17 -37.78 -10.98
CA ALA A 86 17.51 -37.71 -9.67
C ALA A 86 18.02 -38.66 -8.57
N ASN A 87 18.29 -38.09 -7.39
CA ASN A 87 17.60 -38.49 -6.16
C ASN A 87 17.75 -37.46 -5.04
N SER A 88 16.65 -37.32 -4.30
CA SER A 88 16.47 -36.54 -3.09
C SER A 88 17.45 -36.94 -1.99
N THR A 89 18.16 -35.96 -1.43
CA THR A 89 18.67 -36.01 -0.05
C THR A 89 18.68 -34.60 0.52
N GLN A 90 17.87 -34.44 1.57
CA GLN A 90 17.85 -33.40 2.58
C GLN A 90 19.19 -32.62 2.68
N GLY A 91 19.20 -31.38 2.20
CA GLY A 91 20.25 -30.39 2.46
C GLY A 91 19.65 -29.30 3.34
N SER A 92 19.80 -29.46 4.66
CA SER A 92 19.47 -28.44 5.66
C SER A 92 20.33 -27.21 5.38
N ILE A 93 19.73 -26.20 4.77
CA ILE A 93 20.29 -24.84 4.78
C ILE A 93 19.74 -24.17 6.04
N ASP A 94 20.59 -24.08 7.06
CA ASP A 94 20.40 -23.16 8.18
C ASP A 94 20.48 -21.73 7.64
N ALA A 95 19.40 -21.27 7.03
CA ALA A 95 19.10 -19.86 6.89
C ALA A 95 18.44 -19.44 8.20
N GLY A 96 19.13 -18.61 8.98
CA GLY A 96 18.63 -18.05 10.23
C GLY A 96 17.20 -17.57 10.06
N SER A 97 16.30 -18.29 10.71
CA SER A 97 14.90 -17.94 10.87
C SER A 97 14.81 -16.62 11.62
N ASP A 98 14.83 -15.51 10.89
CA ASP A 98 14.35 -14.24 11.42
C ASP A 98 12.87 -14.47 11.78
N LEU A 99 12.59 -14.38 13.07
CA LEU A 99 11.35 -14.73 13.73
C LEU A 99 10.28 -13.68 13.43
N GLY A 100 9.91 -13.55 12.17
CA GLY A 100 8.62 -13.05 11.75
C GLY A 100 7.75 -14.25 11.48
N ASP A 101 7.03 -14.74 12.51
CA ASP A 101 5.96 -15.72 12.34
C ASP A 101 5.20 -15.39 11.05
N TYR A 102 5.02 -16.38 10.18
CA TYR A 102 4.06 -16.32 9.08
C TYR A 102 2.67 -16.21 9.72
N VAL A 103 2.32 -15.02 10.21
CA VAL A 103 0.99 -14.74 10.73
C VAL A 103 0.09 -14.70 9.50
N GLU A 104 -0.53 -15.85 9.25
CA GLU A 104 -1.58 -16.00 8.27
C GLU A 104 -2.63 -14.90 8.48
N TYR A 105 -3.02 -14.24 7.39
CA TYR A 105 -3.91 -13.09 7.45
C TYR A 105 -5.30 -13.53 7.91
N ASP A 106 -5.77 -12.98 9.04
CA ASP A 106 -7.14 -13.19 9.54
C ASP A 106 -8.09 -12.07 9.04
N PRO A 107 -9.09 -12.38 8.20
CA PRO A 107 -10.06 -11.40 7.66
C PRO A 107 -10.97 -10.74 8.70
N ASN A 108 -11.06 -11.30 9.91
CA ASN A 108 -11.93 -10.79 10.97
C ASN A 108 -11.22 -9.81 11.90
N LEU A 109 -9.89 -9.76 11.85
CA LEU A 109 -9.07 -9.08 12.85
C LEU A 109 -9.37 -7.59 12.98
N LEU A 110 -9.66 -6.89 11.87
CA LEU A 110 -9.92 -5.44 11.88
C LEU A 110 -11.40 -5.09 12.02
N ASP A 111 -12.29 -6.07 11.91
CA ASP A 111 -13.73 -5.89 11.94
C ASP A 111 -14.41 -6.67 13.07
N ASP A 112 -13.62 -7.24 13.97
CA ASP A 112 -14.12 -7.97 15.13
C ASP A 112 -15.11 -7.10 15.93
N PRO A 113 -16.37 -7.55 16.09
CA PRO A 113 -17.35 -6.83 16.90
C PRO A 113 -16.94 -6.76 18.39
N GLN A 114 -15.97 -7.56 18.83
CA GLN A 114 -15.48 -7.59 20.21
C GLN A 114 -14.46 -6.49 20.51
N TRP A 115 -13.96 -5.76 19.49
CA TRP A 115 -13.18 -4.53 19.71
C TRP A 115 -13.97 -3.61 20.65
N PRO A 116 -13.32 -3.21 21.75
CA PRO A 116 -13.78 -3.40 23.12
C PRO A 116 -15.28 -3.20 23.30
N CYS A 117 -15.92 -4.32 23.54
CA CYS A 117 -17.23 -4.42 24.19
C CYS A 117 -17.08 -4.79 25.69
N GLY A 118 -15.84 -4.82 26.22
CA GLY A 118 -15.51 -5.54 27.46
C GLY A 118 -15.11 -4.71 28.69
N LYS A 119 -14.61 -3.47 28.54
CA LYS A 119 -14.18 -2.67 29.70
C LYS A 119 -15.34 -2.24 30.59
N HIS A 120 -16.52 -2.05 30.00
CA HIS A 120 -17.70 -1.46 30.64
C HIS A 120 -18.85 -2.46 30.71
N LYS A 121 -18.53 -3.73 30.96
CA LYS A 121 -19.51 -4.79 31.19
C LYS A 121 -19.23 -5.50 32.51
N ARG A 122 -20.29 -5.83 33.23
CA ARG A 122 -20.26 -6.66 34.43
C ARG A 122 -21.10 -7.89 34.21
N VAL A 123 -20.49 -9.07 34.35
CA VAL A 123 -21.21 -10.35 34.32
C VAL A 123 -21.69 -10.65 35.73
N LEU A 124 -22.99 -10.90 35.88
CA LEU A 124 -23.62 -11.35 37.12
C LEU A 124 -24.04 -12.81 36.92
N ILE A 125 -23.55 -13.68 37.80
CA ILE A 125 -23.84 -15.12 37.75
C ILE A 125 -24.86 -15.43 38.85
N PHE A 126 -26.06 -15.83 38.46
CA PHE A 126 -27.11 -16.29 39.37
C PHE A 126 -27.29 -17.81 39.25
N PRO A 127 -27.84 -18.49 40.28
CA PRO A 127 -27.97 -19.96 40.28
C PRO A 127 -28.70 -20.56 39.07
N SER A 128 -29.61 -19.80 38.46
CA SER A 128 -30.45 -20.28 37.35
C SER A 128 -30.22 -19.57 36.01
N TYR A 129 -29.44 -18.48 35.97
CA TYR A 129 -29.14 -17.75 34.72
C TYR A 129 -27.93 -16.80 34.87
N MET A 130 -27.31 -16.47 33.75
CA MET A 130 -26.22 -15.50 33.65
C MET A 130 -26.75 -14.24 32.97
N THR A 131 -26.48 -13.06 33.55
CA THR A 131 -26.84 -11.77 32.93
C THR A 131 -25.63 -10.86 32.86
N THR A 132 -25.61 -9.94 31.89
CA THR A 132 -24.55 -8.96 31.72
C THR A 132 -25.15 -7.56 31.78
N VAL A 133 -24.62 -6.73 32.68
CA VAL A 133 -24.94 -5.30 32.75
C VAL A 133 -23.85 -4.56 31.99
N ILE A 134 -24.24 -3.77 30.98
CA ILE A 134 -23.31 -2.94 30.19
C ILE A 134 -23.54 -1.50 30.62
N ASP A 135 -22.51 -0.87 31.19
CA ASP A 135 -22.59 0.50 31.65
C ASP A 135 -22.67 1.46 30.46
N TYR A 136 -23.47 2.51 30.59
CA TYR A 136 -23.54 3.53 29.56
C TYR A 136 -22.22 4.31 29.51
N VAL A 137 -21.62 4.34 28.32
CA VAL A 137 -20.37 5.07 28.06
C VAL A 137 -20.56 5.98 26.86
N LYS A 138 -19.97 7.17 26.94
CA LYS A 138 -20.04 8.12 25.83
C LYS A 138 -19.40 7.50 24.58
N PRO A 139 -19.97 7.68 23.38
CA PRO A 139 -19.38 7.14 22.15
C PRO A 139 -17.93 7.57 21.89
N SER A 140 -17.52 8.73 22.41
CA SER A 140 -16.12 9.20 22.37
C SER A 140 -15.17 8.30 23.14
N ASP A 141 -15.61 7.84 24.30
CA ASP A 141 -14.79 7.08 25.25
C ASP A 141 -14.70 5.63 24.78
N LEU A 142 -15.81 5.05 24.30
CA LEU A 142 -15.82 3.74 23.65
C LEU A 142 -14.88 3.69 22.44
N LYS A 143 -14.89 4.75 21.61
CA LYS A 143 -13.96 4.87 20.48
C LYS A 143 -12.51 5.00 20.94
N LYS A 144 -12.27 5.74 22.03
CA LYS A 144 -10.92 5.90 22.61
C LYS A 144 -10.40 4.55 23.09
N ASP A 145 -11.17 3.86 23.91
CA ASP A 145 -10.88 2.50 24.40
C ASP A 145 -10.57 1.54 23.25
N MET A 146 -11.36 1.61 22.17
CA MET A 146 -11.14 0.79 20.98
C MET A 146 -9.80 1.02 20.32
N ASN A 147 -9.41 2.28 20.15
CA ASN A 147 -8.13 2.58 19.53
C ASN A 147 -6.96 2.30 20.48
N GLU A 148 -7.15 2.41 21.79
CA GLU A 148 -6.13 2.06 22.79
C GLU A 148 -5.85 0.55 22.78
N THR A 149 -6.89 -0.29 22.92
CA THR A 149 -6.72 -1.76 22.84
C THR A 149 -6.16 -2.21 21.50
N PHE A 150 -6.54 -1.54 20.39
CA PHE A 150 -5.94 -1.81 19.09
C PHE A 150 -4.45 -1.46 19.05
N LYS A 151 -4.05 -0.32 19.62
CA LYS A 151 -2.66 0.11 19.67
C LYS A 151 -1.81 -0.77 20.60
N GLU A 152 -2.40 -1.28 21.67
CA GLU A 152 -1.75 -2.26 22.56
C GLU A 152 -1.49 -3.58 21.84
N LYS A 153 -2.47 -4.10 21.08
CA LYS A 153 -2.30 -5.33 20.28
C LYS A 153 -1.36 -5.15 19.08
N PHE A 154 -1.39 -3.99 18.44
CA PHE A 154 -0.65 -3.71 17.20
C PHE A 154 0.18 -2.42 17.31
N PRO A 155 1.26 -2.42 18.11
CA PRO A 155 2.04 -1.21 18.38
C PRO A 155 2.77 -0.67 17.14
N HIS A 156 3.06 -1.51 16.16
CA HIS A 156 3.71 -1.14 14.89
C HIS A 156 2.77 -0.41 13.93
N ILE A 157 1.45 -0.54 14.08
CA ILE A 157 0.48 0.10 13.19
C ILE A 157 0.32 1.57 13.57
N LYS A 158 0.75 2.46 12.67
CA LYS A 158 0.74 3.93 12.89
C LYS A 158 -0.64 4.57 12.68
N LEU A 159 -1.67 3.79 12.38
CA LEU A 159 -3.06 4.24 12.21
C LEU A 159 -3.96 3.65 13.29
N THR A 160 -5.01 4.39 13.63
CA THR A 160 -6.04 3.90 14.53
C THR A 160 -7.03 3.00 13.80
N LEU A 161 -7.60 2.02 14.50
CA LEU A 161 -8.64 1.13 13.96
C LEU A 161 -9.82 1.90 13.36
N SER A 162 -10.26 2.93 14.07
CA SER A 162 -11.33 3.81 13.60
C SER A 162 -10.99 4.50 12.27
N LYS A 163 -9.72 4.81 11.99
CA LYS A 163 -9.30 5.41 10.72
C LYS A 163 -9.25 4.36 9.60
N ILE A 164 -8.78 3.15 9.88
CA ILE A 164 -8.78 2.02 8.93
C ILE A 164 -10.23 1.73 8.49
N ARG A 165 -11.16 1.54 9.43
CA ARG A 165 -12.59 1.30 9.15
C ARG A 165 -13.23 2.46 8.38
N SER A 166 -12.85 3.71 8.68
CA SER A 166 -13.32 4.88 7.94
C SER A 166 -12.87 4.84 6.47
N LEU A 167 -11.61 4.50 6.21
CA LEU A 167 -11.07 4.42 4.86
C LEU A 167 -11.69 3.26 4.06
N LYS A 168 -11.92 2.09 4.68
CA LYS A 168 -12.67 0.99 4.05
C LYS A 168 -14.06 1.44 3.59
N ARG A 169 -14.79 2.21 4.41
CA ARG A 169 -16.09 2.76 4.02
C ARG A 169 -15.99 3.75 2.85
N GLU A 170 -14.99 4.63 2.86
CA GLU A 170 -14.74 5.55 1.73
C GLU A 170 -14.38 4.80 0.44
N MET A 171 -13.56 3.75 0.53
CA MET A 171 -13.20 2.87 -0.61
C MET A 171 -14.44 2.18 -1.18
N ARG A 172 -15.28 1.57 -0.32
CA ARG A 172 -16.54 0.94 -0.76
C ARG A 172 -17.44 1.95 -1.45
N LYS A 173 -17.64 3.12 -0.82
CA LYS A 173 -18.50 4.18 -1.35
C LYS A 173 -18.06 4.59 -2.76
N LEU A 174 -16.76 4.86 -2.95
CA LEU A 174 -16.23 5.20 -4.26
C LEU A 174 -16.39 4.05 -5.27
N ALA A 175 -16.00 2.83 -4.88
CA ALA A 175 -15.98 1.69 -5.81
C ALA A 175 -17.38 1.32 -6.31
N GLN A 176 -18.38 1.28 -5.40
CA GLN A 176 -19.74 0.87 -5.75
C GLN A 176 -20.57 2.03 -6.29
N GLU A 177 -20.64 3.17 -5.58
CA GLU A 177 -21.56 4.25 -5.94
C GLU A 177 -21.08 5.09 -7.12
N GLU A 178 -19.75 5.27 -7.29
CA GLU A 178 -19.21 6.16 -8.32
C GLU A 178 -18.66 5.41 -9.54
N CYS A 179 -18.19 4.17 -9.35
CA CYS A 179 -17.56 3.37 -10.42
C CYS A 179 -18.32 2.10 -10.78
N GLY A 180 -19.35 1.70 -10.01
CA GLY A 180 -20.18 0.54 -10.31
C GLY A 180 -19.46 -0.81 -10.21
N PHE A 181 -18.40 -0.91 -9.39
CA PHE A 181 -17.70 -2.18 -9.20
C PHE A 181 -18.48 -3.16 -8.33
N GLU A 182 -18.44 -4.43 -8.73
CA GLU A 182 -19.06 -5.54 -8.01
C GLU A 182 -18.39 -5.78 -6.64
N GLU A 183 -19.13 -6.39 -5.72
CA GLU A 183 -18.68 -6.71 -4.36
C GLU A 183 -17.37 -7.53 -4.31
N PRO A 184 -17.09 -8.50 -5.20
CA PRO A 184 -15.83 -9.24 -5.19
C PRO A 184 -14.61 -8.33 -5.39
N THR A 185 -14.72 -7.32 -6.24
CA THR A 185 -13.65 -6.35 -6.50
C THR A 185 -13.39 -5.49 -5.26
N VAL A 186 -14.45 -5.07 -4.57
CA VAL A 186 -14.34 -4.30 -3.32
C VAL A 186 -13.78 -5.15 -2.19
N ALA A 187 -14.20 -6.42 -2.09
CA ALA A 187 -13.66 -7.37 -1.12
C ALA A 187 -12.15 -7.58 -1.31
N MET A 188 -11.70 -7.73 -2.55
CA MET A 188 -10.27 -7.82 -2.89
C MET A 188 -9.50 -6.54 -2.49
N ALA A 189 -10.06 -5.36 -2.76
CA ALA A 189 -9.46 -4.10 -2.35
C ALA A 189 -9.33 -3.99 -0.82
N PHE A 190 -10.31 -4.51 -0.06
CA PHE A 190 -10.23 -4.57 1.40
C PHE A 190 -9.09 -5.45 1.87
N VAL A 191 -8.95 -6.66 1.33
CA VAL A 191 -7.86 -7.57 1.73
C VAL A 191 -6.50 -6.94 1.46
N TYR A 192 -6.29 -6.31 0.30
CA TYR A 192 -5.04 -5.60 0.02
C TYR A 192 -4.74 -4.50 1.05
N PHE A 193 -5.74 -3.65 1.32
CA PHE A 193 -5.57 -2.55 2.25
C PHE A 193 -5.30 -3.03 3.69
N GLU A 194 -5.96 -4.10 4.11
CA GLU A 194 -5.76 -4.71 5.43
C GLU A 194 -4.40 -5.37 5.56
N LYS A 195 -3.92 -6.11 4.55
CA LYS A 195 -2.57 -6.66 4.53
C LYS A 195 -1.52 -5.57 4.71
N LEU A 196 -1.66 -4.42 4.03
CA LEU A 196 -0.77 -3.28 4.24
C LEU A 196 -0.88 -2.68 5.65
N ALA A 197 -2.09 -2.60 6.19
CA ALA A 197 -2.32 -2.08 7.53
C ALA A 197 -1.64 -2.97 8.58
N LEU A 198 -1.85 -4.28 8.50
CA LEU A 198 -1.33 -5.27 9.44
C LEU A 198 0.19 -5.44 9.34
N LYS A 199 0.78 -5.26 8.14
CA LYS A 199 2.23 -5.16 7.95
C LYS A 199 2.83 -3.82 8.45
N GLY A 200 2.04 -2.92 9.03
CA GLY A 200 2.51 -1.63 9.56
C GLY A 200 2.93 -0.62 8.48
N LYS A 201 2.57 -0.85 7.21
CA LYS A 201 3.01 -0.03 6.07
C LYS A 201 2.22 1.26 5.89
N LEU A 202 1.12 1.43 6.63
CA LEU A 202 0.26 2.61 6.56
C LEU A 202 0.58 3.67 7.62
N ASN A 203 0.56 4.93 7.23
CA ASN A 203 0.79 6.09 8.08
C ASN A 203 -0.14 7.27 7.72
N LYS A 204 -0.06 8.39 8.45
CA LYS A 204 -0.94 9.56 8.26
C LYS A 204 -0.88 10.14 6.84
N GLN A 205 0.29 10.10 6.21
CA GLN A 205 0.55 10.72 4.91
C GLN A 205 0.16 9.79 3.75
N ASN A 206 0.56 8.51 3.80
CA ASN A 206 0.38 7.58 2.69
C ASN A 206 -0.98 6.86 2.67
N ARG A 207 -1.72 6.81 3.79
CA ARG A 207 -2.94 5.96 3.92
C ARG A 207 -3.97 6.14 2.82
N LYS A 208 -4.11 7.35 2.29
CA LYS A 208 -5.06 7.66 1.22
C LYS A 208 -4.54 7.21 -0.14
N LEU A 209 -3.24 7.40 -0.40
CA LEU A 209 -2.58 6.87 -1.60
C LEU A 209 -2.62 5.34 -1.60
N CYS A 210 -2.34 4.69 -0.48
CA CYS A 210 -2.46 3.23 -0.34
C CYS A 210 -3.89 2.76 -0.58
N ALA A 211 -4.89 3.42 0.01
CA ALA A 211 -6.30 3.08 -0.21
C ALA A 211 -6.68 3.20 -1.70
N GLY A 212 -6.30 4.30 -2.36
CA GLY A 212 -6.57 4.49 -3.78
C GLY A 212 -5.84 3.48 -4.67
N ALA A 213 -4.57 3.19 -4.38
CA ALA A 213 -3.78 2.20 -5.09
C ALA A 213 -4.35 0.78 -4.90
N CYS A 214 -4.85 0.43 -3.71
CA CYS A 214 -5.50 -0.86 -3.47
C CYS A 214 -6.78 -1.02 -4.30
N VAL A 215 -7.61 0.02 -4.40
CA VAL A 215 -8.81 0.01 -5.27
C VAL A 215 -8.39 -0.09 -6.73
N LEU A 216 -7.37 0.67 -7.16
CA LEU A 216 -6.87 0.66 -8.53
C LEU A 216 -6.34 -0.73 -8.93
N LEU A 217 -5.53 -1.37 -8.08
CA LEU A 217 -5.02 -2.71 -8.31
C LEU A 217 -6.14 -3.75 -8.31
N ALA A 218 -7.08 -3.67 -7.36
CA ALA A 218 -8.21 -4.58 -7.30
C ALA A 218 -9.07 -4.48 -8.56
N ALA A 219 -9.34 -3.26 -9.04
CA ALA A 219 -10.11 -3.08 -10.27
C ALA A 219 -9.32 -3.61 -11.49
N LYS A 220 -8.00 -3.37 -11.59
CA LYS A 220 -7.18 -3.92 -12.69
C LYS A 220 -7.12 -5.46 -12.74
N ILE A 221 -7.25 -6.13 -11.60
CA ILE A 221 -7.19 -7.61 -11.52
C ILE A 221 -8.60 -8.22 -11.57
N GLY A 222 -9.57 -7.59 -10.93
CA GLY A 222 -10.93 -8.10 -10.76
C GLY A 222 -11.86 -7.78 -11.91
N SER A 223 -11.56 -6.75 -12.71
CA SER A 223 -12.32 -6.40 -13.90
C SER A 223 -11.42 -6.21 -15.12
N ASP A 224 -11.95 -6.54 -16.30
CA ASP A 224 -11.27 -6.29 -17.58
C ASP A 224 -11.38 -4.81 -17.95
N LEU A 225 -10.65 -3.97 -17.19
CA LEU A 225 -10.74 -2.52 -17.30
C LEU A 225 -10.23 -2.02 -18.65
N ARG A 226 -11.08 -1.29 -19.36
CA ARG A 226 -10.67 -0.55 -20.55
C ARG A 226 -9.95 0.74 -20.16
N LYS A 227 -9.13 1.29 -21.06
CA LYS A 227 -8.36 2.55 -20.82
C LYS A 227 -9.21 3.71 -20.29
N HIS A 228 -10.44 3.87 -20.78
CA HIS A 228 -11.34 4.93 -20.38
C HIS A 228 -11.90 4.74 -18.95
N GLU A 229 -12.14 3.50 -18.54
CA GLU A 229 -12.58 3.15 -17.18
C GLU A 229 -11.45 3.37 -16.17
N VAL A 230 -10.20 3.02 -16.52
CA VAL A 230 -9.02 3.33 -15.69
C VAL A 230 -8.88 4.83 -15.48
N LYS A 231 -9.07 5.63 -16.54
CA LYS A 231 -9.03 7.09 -16.43
C LYS A 231 -10.14 7.60 -15.50
N HIS A 232 -11.37 7.13 -15.70
CA HIS A 232 -12.51 7.51 -14.87
C HIS A 232 -12.29 7.17 -13.39
N LEU A 233 -11.79 5.97 -13.09
CA LEU A 233 -11.45 5.55 -11.74
C LEU A 233 -10.39 6.47 -11.10
N ILE A 234 -9.33 6.79 -11.83
CA ILE A 234 -8.28 7.69 -11.34
C ILE A 234 -8.85 9.08 -11.03
N ASP A 235 -9.70 9.63 -11.90
CA ASP A 235 -10.32 10.95 -11.70
C ASP A 235 -11.20 10.94 -10.44
N LYS A 236 -11.96 9.86 -10.21
CA LYS A 236 -12.78 9.68 -8.98
C LYS A 236 -11.95 9.49 -7.72
N LEU A 237 -10.83 8.77 -7.80
CA LEU A 237 -9.89 8.60 -6.68
C LEU A 237 -9.23 9.92 -6.29
N GLU A 238 -8.82 10.72 -7.27
CA GLU A 238 -8.28 12.07 -7.08
C GLU A 238 -9.28 12.96 -6.35
N GLU A 239 -10.54 12.97 -6.79
CA GLU A 239 -11.61 13.78 -6.17
C GLU A 239 -11.92 13.34 -4.73
N LYS A 240 -12.28 12.06 -4.52
CA LYS A 240 -12.76 11.59 -3.20
C LYS A 240 -11.65 11.60 -2.15
N PHE A 241 -10.46 11.12 -2.50
CA PHE A 241 -9.37 11.05 -1.53
C PHE A 241 -8.54 12.34 -1.46
N ARG A 242 -8.74 13.28 -2.40
CA ARG A 242 -7.95 14.52 -2.55
C ARG A 242 -6.47 14.21 -2.74
N LEU A 243 -6.17 13.43 -3.77
CA LEU A 243 -4.84 12.93 -4.10
C LEU A 243 -4.30 13.58 -5.35
N ASN A 244 -2.98 13.62 -5.51
CA ASN A 244 -2.37 13.98 -6.78
C ASN A 244 -2.31 12.76 -7.70
N ARG A 245 -2.84 12.89 -8.92
CA ARG A 245 -2.83 11.82 -9.94
C ARG A 245 -1.44 11.20 -10.16
N ARG A 246 -0.41 12.04 -10.28
CA ARG A 246 0.97 11.56 -10.52
C ARG A 246 1.47 10.72 -9.36
N GLU A 247 1.19 11.15 -8.13
CA GLU A 247 1.59 10.45 -6.92
C GLU A 247 0.83 9.13 -6.78
N LEU A 248 -0.48 9.11 -7.08
CA LEU A 248 -1.27 7.87 -7.07
C LEU A 248 -0.70 6.82 -8.04
N ILE A 249 -0.38 7.22 -9.28
CA ILE A 249 0.19 6.32 -10.28
C ILE A 249 1.59 5.85 -9.83
N ALA A 250 2.42 6.73 -9.30
CA ALA A 250 3.73 6.37 -8.78
C ALA A 250 3.64 5.43 -7.56
N PHE A 251 2.57 5.53 -6.75
CA PHE A 251 2.36 4.70 -5.56
C PHE A 251 1.81 3.29 -5.85
N GLU A 252 1.34 3.04 -7.07
CA GLU A 252 0.81 1.73 -7.47
C GLU A 252 1.85 0.62 -7.33
N PHE A 253 3.06 0.84 -7.88
CA PHE A 253 4.13 -0.15 -7.83
C PHE A 253 4.67 -0.39 -6.41
N PRO A 254 4.95 0.63 -5.57
CA PRO A 254 5.27 0.43 -4.17
C PRO A 254 4.24 -0.38 -3.38
N VAL A 255 2.94 -0.15 -3.63
CA VAL A 255 1.88 -0.94 -2.99
C VAL A 255 1.93 -2.39 -3.45
N LEU A 256 2.15 -2.62 -4.76
CA LEU A 256 2.32 -3.95 -5.31
C LEU A 256 3.50 -4.70 -4.67
N VAL A 257 4.64 -4.02 -4.50
CA VAL A 257 5.82 -4.56 -3.82
C VAL A 257 5.53 -4.86 -2.35
N ALA A 258 4.82 -3.97 -1.63
CA ALA A 258 4.43 -4.18 -0.24
C ALA A 258 3.44 -5.34 -0.04
N LEU A 259 2.67 -5.66 -1.10
CA LEU A 259 1.84 -6.86 -1.19
C LEU A 259 2.61 -8.09 -1.65
N GLU A 260 3.93 -7.99 -1.86
CA GLU A 260 4.79 -9.08 -2.36
C GLU A 260 4.27 -9.68 -3.68
N PHE A 261 3.66 -8.86 -4.53
CA PHE A 261 3.01 -9.28 -5.78
C PHE A 261 1.91 -10.34 -5.60
N ALA A 262 1.46 -10.60 -4.36
CA ALA A 262 0.39 -11.54 -4.03
C ALA A 262 -0.99 -10.93 -4.27
N LEU A 263 -1.32 -10.68 -5.55
CA LEU A 263 -2.62 -10.16 -5.99
C LEU A 263 -3.67 -11.26 -6.16
N HIS A 264 -3.26 -12.51 -6.38
CA HIS A 264 -4.21 -13.61 -6.35
C HIS A 264 -4.46 -14.03 -4.91
N LEU A 265 -5.67 -13.74 -4.41
CA LEU A 265 -6.05 -14.00 -3.03
C LEU A 265 -6.82 -15.32 -2.94
N PRO A 266 -6.51 -16.18 -1.96
CA PRO A 266 -7.29 -17.38 -1.71
C PRO A 266 -8.71 -17.02 -1.21
N GLU A 267 -9.67 -17.89 -1.54
CA GLU A 267 -11.09 -17.64 -1.29
C GLU A 267 -11.41 -17.41 0.19
N HIS A 268 -10.74 -18.11 1.11
CA HIS A 268 -10.97 -17.97 2.55
C HIS A 268 -10.64 -16.57 3.08
N GLU A 269 -9.75 -15.82 2.42
CA GLU A 269 -9.44 -14.44 2.79
C GLU A 269 -10.49 -13.46 2.27
N VAL A 270 -10.98 -13.68 1.05
CA VAL A 270 -11.88 -12.75 0.35
C VAL A 270 -13.33 -12.93 0.80
N MET A 271 -13.78 -14.18 0.98
CA MET A 271 -15.18 -14.50 1.23
C MET A 271 -15.78 -13.85 2.48
N PRO A 272 -15.08 -13.74 3.62
CA PRO A 272 -15.62 -13.02 4.78
C PRO A 272 -15.92 -11.54 4.48
N HIS A 273 -15.10 -10.87 3.67
CA HIS A 273 -15.36 -9.48 3.25
C HIS A 273 -16.53 -9.41 2.27
N TYR A 274 -16.56 -10.29 1.28
CA TYR A 274 -17.64 -10.37 0.29
C TYR A 274 -19.00 -10.59 0.95
N ARG A 275 -19.11 -11.55 1.87
CA ARG A 275 -20.36 -11.83 2.61
C ARG A 275 -20.84 -10.61 3.40
N ARG A 276 -19.92 -9.90 4.07
CA ARG A 276 -20.25 -8.68 4.81
C ARG A 276 -20.69 -7.55 3.90
N LEU A 277 -20.07 -7.41 2.73
CA LEU A 277 -20.48 -6.41 1.73
C LEU A 277 -21.91 -6.65 1.28
N ILE A 278 -22.27 -7.89 0.93
CA ILE A 278 -23.65 -8.26 0.53
C ILE A 278 -24.64 -8.00 1.67
N GLN A 279 -24.30 -8.38 2.90
CA GLN A 279 -25.18 -8.17 4.06
C GLN A 279 -25.36 -6.69 4.42
N SER A 280 -24.42 -5.84 4.01
CA SER A 280 -24.42 -4.39 4.24
C SER A 280 -24.83 -3.58 3.00
N SER A 281 -25.30 -4.27 1.95
CA SER A 281 -25.85 -3.72 0.71
C SER A 281 -27.20 -3.06 0.93
#